data_AF-K1SP29-F1
#
_entry.id   AF-K1SP29-F1
#
_cell.length_a   1.000
_cell.length_b   1.000
_cell.length_c   1.000
_cell.angle_alpha   90.00
_cell.angle_beta   90.00
_cell.angle_gamma   90.00
#
_symmetry.space_group_name_H-M   'P 1'
#
loop_
_entity.id
_entity.type
_entity.pdbx_description
1 polymer ?
#
loop_
_entity_poly.entity_id
_entity_poly.type
_entity_poly.pdbx_seq_one_letter_code
_entity_poly.pdbx_strand_id
1 'polypeptide(L)'
;MAAIASYPELSCFGQKRNVASSWGVKHDILCAGKDSTLKFVYEVTDEIMQLFPDKIIHIGGDDAVKTRWSICPHCQKRIKDESLKDEQGLYT
;
A
#
# COMPACT_ATOMS: atom_id res chain seq x y z
N MET A 1 1.75 -1.18 8.66
CA MET A 1 1.08 -0.28 9.64
C MET A 1 1.89 0.99 9.96
N ALA A 2 3.19 0.91 10.26
CA ALA A 2 3.97 2.06 10.74
C ALA A 2 4.01 3.27 9.78
N ALA A 3 4.19 3.02 8.47
CA ALA A 3 4.14 4.09 7.46
C ALA A 3 2.79 4.82 7.45
N ILE A 4 1.67 4.07 7.48
CA ILE A 4 0.32 4.63 7.56
C ILE A 4 0.07 5.38 8.87
N ALA A 5 0.62 4.91 10.00
CA ALA A 5 0.51 5.63 11.27
C ALA A 5 1.20 7.01 11.22
N SER A 6 2.31 7.09 10.49
CA SER A 6 3.08 8.33 10.27
C SER A 6 2.43 9.24 9.22
N TYR A 7 1.85 8.64 8.18
CA TYR A 7 1.23 9.29 7.03
C TYR A 7 -0.16 8.67 6.75
N PRO A 8 -1.20 9.08 7.50
CA PRO A 8 -2.54 8.49 7.39
C PRO A 8 -3.14 8.51 5.98
N GLU A 9 -2.78 9.51 5.17
CA GLU A 9 -3.19 9.70 3.78
C GLU A 9 -2.79 8.55 2.85
N LEU A 10 -1.75 7.78 3.20
CA LEU A 10 -1.32 6.59 2.47
C LEU A 10 -2.34 5.44 2.54
N SER A 11 -3.24 5.47 3.53
CA SER A 11 -4.33 4.49 3.66
C SER A 11 -5.53 4.80 2.75
N CYS A 12 -6.42 3.83 2.58
CA CYS A 12 -7.63 3.99 1.78
C CYS A 12 -8.55 5.12 2.28
N PHE A 13 -8.56 5.37 3.60
CA PHE A 13 -9.56 6.22 4.26
C PHE A 13 -8.97 7.39 5.05
N GLY A 14 -7.65 7.58 5.05
CA GLY A 14 -7.02 8.72 5.73
C GLY A 14 -7.12 8.69 7.26
N GLN A 15 -7.45 7.53 7.85
CA GLN A 15 -7.72 7.43 9.28
C GLN A 15 -6.42 7.43 10.08
N LYS A 16 -6.33 8.31 11.09
CA LYS A 16 -5.22 8.27 12.05
C LYS A 16 -5.23 6.94 12.81
N ARG A 17 -4.08 6.28 12.87
CA ARG A 17 -3.87 5.01 13.57
C ARG A 17 -2.58 5.09 14.37
N ASN A 18 -2.57 4.43 15.53
CA ASN A 18 -1.32 4.22 16.26
C ASN A 18 -0.47 3.15 15.57
N VAL A 19 0.84 3.21 15.78
CA VAL A 19 1.72 2.10 15.44
C VAL A 19 1.23 0.85 16.16
N ALA A 20 1.16 -0.27 15.45
CA ALA A 20 0.72 -1.53 16.03
C ALA A 20 1.67 -1.95 17.17
N SER A 21 1.11 -2.21 18.35
CA SER A 21 1.83 -2.68 19.53
C SER A 21 1.62 -4.16 19.82
N SER A 22 1.03 -4.90 18.88
CA SER A 22 0.71 -6.33 19.01
C SER A 22 0.99 -7.09 17.72
N TRP A 23 1.32 -8.38 17.87
CA TRP A 23 1.62 -9.32 16.78
C TRP A 23 0.40 -9.64 15.91
N GLY A 24 0.63 -10.35 14.80
CA GLY A 24 -0.39 -10.82 13.86
C GLY A 24 -0.66 -9.88 12.68
N VAL A 25 -1.45 -10.36 11.73
CA VAL A 25 -1.79 -9.67 10.48
C VAL A 25 -2.56 -8.38 10.77
N LYS A 26 -2.23 -7.31 10.03
CA LYS A 26 -2.90 -6.02 10.12
C LYS A 26 -3.64 -5.74 8.82
N HIS A 27 -4.90 -5.32 8.95
CA HIS A 27 -5.78 -5.12 7.80
C HIS A 27 -5.66 -3.73 7.18
N ASP A 28 -5.01 -2.78 7.86
CA ASP A 28 -4.76 -1.46 7.29
C ASP A 28 -3.48 -1.52 6.45
N ILE A 29 -3.69 -1.66 5.14
CA ILE A 29 -2.67 -1.72 4.09
C ILE A 29 -2.65 -0.42 3.26
N LEU A 30 -1.56 -0.22 2.51
CA LEU A 30 -1.41 0.92 1.61
C LEU A 30 -2.54 0.93 0.57
N CYS A 31 -3.02 2.13 0.21
CA CYS A 31 -4.06 2.27 -0.80
C CYS A 31 -3.49 2.11 -2.22
N ALA A 32 -3.81 1.00 -2.89
CA ALA A 32 -3.46 0.82 -4.30
C ALA A 32 -4.26 1.73 -5.24
N GLY A 33 -5.43 2.22 -4.80
CA GLY A 33 -6.29 3.08 -5.60
C GLY A 33 -5.81 4.53 -5.75
N LYS A 34 -4.81 4.98 -4.98
CA LYS A 34 -4.34 6.37 -4.97
C LYS A 34 -2.96 6.49 -5.61
N ASP A 35 -2.84 7.34 -6.64
CA ASP A 35 -1.54 7.63 -7.27
C ASP A 35 -0.54 8.24 -6.28
N SER A 36 -1.01 9.04 -5.31
CA SER A 36 -0.15 9.61 -4.28
C SER A 36 0.51 8.55 -3.40
N THR A 37 -0.19 7.44 -3.14
CA THR A 37 0.37 6.34 -2.35
C THR A 37 1.42 5.57 -3.16
N LEU A 38 1.17 5.31 -4.45
CA LEU A 38 2.15 4.67 -5.33
C LEU A 38 3.40 5.55 -5.52
N LYS A 39 3.19 6.86 -5.71
CA LYS A 39 4.27 7.84 -5.79
C LYS A 39 5.17 7.80 -4.55
N PHE A 40 4.59 7.78 -3.35
CA PHE A 40 5.36 7.64 -2.11
C PHE A 40 6.22 6.36 -2.10
N VAL A 41 5.68 5.23 -2.56
CA VAL A 41 6.44 3.97 -2.64
C VAL A 41 7.61 4.09 -3.62
N TYR A 42 7.40 4.71 -4.79
CA TYR A 42 8.48 4.92 -5.75
C TYR A 42 9.55 5.86 -5.21
N GLU A 43 9.19 6.99 -4.61
CA GLU A 43 10.15 7.95 -4.04
C GLU A 43 11.00 7.31 -2.93
N VAL A 44 10.38 6.54 -2.02
CA VAL A 44 11.12 5.81 -0.98
C VAL A 44 12.04 4.74 -1.59
N THR A 45 11.58 4.05 -2.63
CA THR A 45 12.40 3.03 -3.31
C THR A 45 13.58 3.66 -4.03
N ASP A 46 13.39 4.81 -4.68
CA ASP A 46 14.45 5.56 -5.35
C ASP A 46 15.53 6.03 -4.36
N GLU A 47 15.12 6.49 -3.17
CA GLU A 47 16.07 6.83 -2.10
C GLU A 47 16.84 5.60 -1.61
N ILE A 48 16.17 4.45 -1.42
CA ILE A 48 16.82 3.20 -1.02
C ILE A 48 17.82 2.74 -2.09
N MET A 49 17.47 2.82 -3.38
CA MET A 49 18.35 2.44 -4.49
C MET A 49 19.62 3.29 -4.56
N GLN A 50 19.56 4.56 -4.13
CA GLN A 50 20.75 5.42 -4.04
C GLN A 50 21.68 5.02 -2.89
N LEU A 51 21.12 4.47 -1.80
CA LEU A 51 21.87 4.05 -0.62
C LEU A 51 22.48 2.65 -0.76
N PHE A 52 21.77 1.75 -1.46
CA PHE A 52 22.16 0.34 -1.60
C PHE A 52 22.39 0.01 -3.08
N PRO A 53 23.65 -0.18 -3.54
CA PRO A 53 23.98 -0.43 -4.94
C PRO A 53 23.67 -1.87 -5.40
N ASP A 54 23.07 -2.68 -4.54
CA ASP A 54 22.66 -4.04 -4.84
C ASP A 54 21.64 -4.08 -5.98
N LYS A 55 21.69 -5.15 -6.79
CA LYS A 55 20.79 -5.32 -7.94
C LYS A 55 19.40 -5.87 -7.59
N ILE A 56 19.17 -6.16 -6.31
CA ILE A 56 17.95 -6.80 -5.81
C ILE A 56 17.44 -6.00 -4.62
N ILE A 57 16.18 -5.61 -4.67
CA ILE A 57 15.45 -4.99 -3.57
C ILE A 57 14.25 -5.87 -3.23
N HIS A 58 14.10 -6.19 -1.95
CA HIS A 58 12.95 -6.93 -1.46
C HIS A 58 11.84 -5.96 -1.04
N ILE A 59 10.69 -6.02 -1.71
CA ILE A 59 9.56 -5.11 -1.48
C ILE A 59 8.52 -5.64 -0.47
N GLY A 60 8.72 -6.85 0.07
CA GLY A 60 7.72 -7.50 0.92
C GLY A 60 6.63 -8.16 0.09
N GLY A 61 5.37 -7.97 0.50
CA GLY A 61 4.17 -8.45 -0.21
C GLY A 61 3.40 -9.56 0.51
N ASP A 62 3.97 -10.11 1.58
CA ASP A 62 3.30 -11.06 2.44
C ASP A 62 2.08 -10.46 3.17
N ASP A 63 1.08 -11.29 3.44
CA ASP A 63 -0.09 -10.99 4.28
C ASP A 63 -0.88 -9.71 3.94
N ALA A 64 -0.88 -9.29 2.66
CA ALA A 64 -1.68 -8.17 2.18
C ALA A 64 -3.19 -8.52 2.09
N VAL A 65 -3.90 -8.39 3.22
CA VAL A 65 -5.34 -8.65 3.31
C VAL A 65 -6.15 -7.55 2.61
N LYS A 66 -6.87 -7.95 1.55
CA LYS A 66 -7.53 -7.04 0.58
C LYS A 66 -8.85 -6.44 1.06
N THR A 67 -9.25 -6.68 2.31
CA THR A 67 -10.51 -6.20 2.90
C THR A 67 -10.67 -4.68 2.84
N ARG A 68 -9.58 -3.90 2.80
CA ARG A 68 -9.67 -2.44 2.64
C ARG A 68 -9.87 -2.01 1.20
N TRP A 69 -9.26 -2.72 0.24
CA TRP A 69 -9.39 -2.43 -1.18
C TRP A 69 -10.80 -2.74 -1.68
N SER A 70 -11.46 -3.78 -1.15
CA SER A 70 -12.82 -4.15 -1.55
C SER A 70 -13.89 -3.11 -1.22
N ILE A 71 -13.67 -2.31 -0.17
CA ILE A 71 -14.58 -1.23 0.24
C ILE A 71 -14.06 0.17 -0.10
N CYS A 72 -12.88 0.29 -0.73
CA CYS A 72 -12.28 1.59 -1.04
C CYS A 72 -12.74 2.10 -2.41
N PRO A 73 -13.40 3.27 -2.50
CA PRO A 73 -13.88 3.80 -3.79
C PRO A 73 -12.75 4.08 -4.78
N HIS A 74 -11.56 4.48 -4.31
CA HIS A 74 -10.39 4.69 -5.17
C HIS A 74 -9.86 3.37 -5.74
N CYS A 75 -9.80 2.31 -4.92
CA CYS A 75 -9.34 0.99 -5.37
C CYS A 75 -10.32 0.39 -6.37
N GLN A 76 -11.62 0.46 -6.08
CA GLN A 76 -12.67 -0.02 -6.98
C GLN A 76 -12.72 0.78 -8.30
N LYS A 77 -12.44 2.09 -8.25
CA LYS A 77 -12.30 2.91 -9.46
C LYS A 77 -11.13 2.42 -10.30
N ARG A 78 -9.95 2.23 -9.71
CA ARG A 78 -8.77 1.73 -10.43
C ARG A 78 -9.01 0.37 -11.07
N ILE A 79 -9.63 -0.57 -10.35
CA ILE A 79 -10.00 -1.89 -10.91
C ILE A 79 -10.80 -1.73 -12.20
N LYS A 80 -11.77 -0.81 -12.23
CA LYS A 80 -12.57 -0.56 -13.43
C LYS A 80 -11.77 0.13 -14.52
N ASP A 81 -11.03 1.19 -14.18
CA ASP A 81 -10.27 1.98 -15.14
C ASP A 81 -9.19 1.15 -15.85
N GLU A 82 -8.52 0.28 -15.10
CA GLU A 82 -7.43 -0.57 -15.58
C GLU A 82 -7.93 -1.96 -16.05
N SER A 83 -9.25 -2.18 -16.07
CA SER A 83 -9.87 -3.45 -16.48
C SER A 83 -9.36 -4.69 -15.73
N LEU A 84 -9.11 -4.52 -14.43
CA LEU A 84 -8.66 -5.59 -13.54
C LEU A 84 -9.86 -6.43 -13.08
N LYS A 85 -9.62 -7.70 -12.77
CA LYS A 85 -10.67 -8.64 -12.36
C LYS A 85 -11.25 -8.32 -10.98
N ASP A 86 -10.38 -8.05 -10.02
CA ASP A 86 -10.70 -7.92 -8.60
C ASP A 86 -9.52 -7.26 -7.85
N GLU A 87 -9.58 -7.24 -6.51
CA GLU A 87 -8.52 -6.69 -5.66
C GLU A 87 -7.19 -7.45 -5.77
N GLN A 88 -7.19 -8.70 -6.26
CA GLN A 88 -5.93 -9.40 -6.55
C GLN A 88 -5.25 -8.81 -7.78
N GLY A 89 -6.01 -8.29 -8.74
CA GLY A 89 -5.46 -7.53 -9.86
C GLY A 89 -4.75 -6.24 -9.44
N LEU A 90 -5.14 -5.60 -8.34
CA LEU A 90 -4.44 -4.42 -7.79
C LEU A 90 -3.07 -4.75 -7.17
N TYR A 91 -2.81 -6.04 -6.91
CA TYR A 91 -1.59 -6.51 -6.27
C TYR A 91 -0.51 -6.90 -7.29
N THR A 92 -0.87 -7.05 -8.57
CA THR A 92 -0.03 -7.61 -9.64
C THR A 92 0.19 -6.61 -10.74
#